data_AF-A0A3D0MZD7-F1
#
_entry.id   AF-A0A3D0MZD7-F1
#
_cell.length_a   1.000
_cell.length_b   1.000
_cell.length_c   1.000
_cell.angle_alpha   90.00
_cell.angle_beta   90.00
_cell.angle_gamma   90.00
#
_symmetry.space_group_name_H-M   'P 1'
#
loop_
_entity.id
_entity.type
_entity.pdbx_description
1 polymer ?
#
loop_
_entity_poly.entity_id
_entity_poly.type
_entity_poly.pdbx_seq_one_letter_code
_entity_poly.pdbx_strand_id
1 'polypeptide(L)'
;LHYVNFKLFPLTKDENKYENLSQYYKTLQLPRPALHNVTIELVSTYIKHISSFYRWLYDTCRTARYHNYKVDDQTAKMAILCLNNIKNVCIK
;
A
#
# COMPACT_ATOMS: atom_id res chain seq x y z
N LEU A 1 -5.94 1.27 3.92
CA LEU A 1 -4.60 0.66 3.77
C LEU A 1 -3.52 1.31 4.64
N HIS A 2 -3.84 2.26 5.54
CA HIS A 2 -2.84 2.92 6.39
C HIS A 2 -2.03 1.98 7.31
N TYR A 3 -2.47 0.74 7.53
CA TYR A 3 -1.71 -0.27 8.26
C TYR A 3 -0.28 -0.43 7.75
N VAL A 4 -0.05 -0.38 6.43
CA VAL A 4 1.31 -0.50 5.90
C VAL A 4 2.16 0.72 6.26
N ASN A 5 1.58 1.91 6.37
CA ASN A 5 2.34 3.10 6.75
C ASN A 5 2.83 3.00 8.19
N PHE A 6 2.00 2.51 9.11
CA PHE A 6 2.42 2.29 10.51
C PHE A 6 3.47 1.19 10.64
N LYS A 7 3.46 0.19 9.75
CA LYS A 7 4.47 -0.89 9.75
C LYS A 7 5.78 -0.46 9.09
N LEU A 8 5.70 0.37 8.04
CA LEU A 8 6.85 0.85 7.27
C LEU A 8 7.62 1.95 7.99
N PHE A 9 6.92 2.81 8.73
CA PHE A 9 7.50 3.98 9.38
C PHE A 9 7.55 3.80 10.90
N PRO A 10 8.61 4.27 11.58
CA PRO A 10 9.71 5.05 11.02
C PRO A 10 10.65 4.24 10.11
N LEU A 11 11.08 4.86 9.00
CA LEU A 11 11.94 4.27 7.99
C LEU A 11 13.31 4.96 8.00
N THR A 12 14.39 4.19 8.07
CA THR A 12 15.75 4.69 7.89
C THR A 12 16.24 4.33 6.49
N LYS A 13 16.63 5.33 5.71
CA LYS A 13 17.20 5.17 4.37
C LYS A 13 18.23 6.27 4.10
N ASP A 14 19.39 5.92 3.56
CA ASP A 14 20.46 6.85 3.20
C ASP A 14 20.82 7.80 4.37
N GLU A 15 21.05 7.23 5.56
CA GLU A 15 21.35 7.93 6.83
C GLU A 15 20.25 8.86 7.36
N ASN A 16 19.14 8.99 6.63
CA ASN A 16 18.00 9.80 7.01
C ASN A 16 16.91 8.94 7.65
N LYS A 17 16.31 9.46 8.72
CA LYS A 17 15.13 8.86 9.37
C LYS A 17 13.87 9.62 8.96
N TYR A 18 12.89 8.88 8.49
CA TYR A 18 11.58 9.38 8.08
C TYR A 18 10.54 8.85 9.05
N GLU A 19 9.74 9.74 9.63
CA GLU A 19 8.72 9.37 10.62
C GLU A 19 7.39 8.99 9.94
N ASN A 20 7.20 9.38 8.68
CA ASN A 20 5.99 9.05 7.93
C ASN A 20 6.23 9.14 6.42
N LEU A 21 5.28 8.56 5.68
CA LEU A 21 5.29 8.55 4.22
C LEU A 21 5.34 9.95 3.61
N SER A 22 4.71 10.95 4.20
CA SER A 22 4.73 12.31 3.64
C SER A 22 6.13 12.91 3.70
N GLN A 23 6.85 12.70 4.80
CA GLN A 23 8.23 13.15 4.96
C GLN A 23 9.15 12.47 3.94
N TYR A 24 9.05 11.15 3.81
CA TYR A 24 9.82 10.40 2.80
C TYR A 24 9.46 10.83 1.38
N TYR A 25 8.18 10.98 1.07
CA TYR A 25 7.74 11.36 -0.27
C TYR A 25 8.24 12.74 -0.70
N LYS A 26 8.31 13.71 0.23
CA LYS A 26 8.83 15.06 -0.05
C LYS A 26 10.28 15.06 -0.52
N THR A 27 11.11 14.11 -0.08
CA THR A 27 12.53 14.05 -0.51
C THR A 27 12.69 13.53 -1.93
N LEU A 28 11.71 12.79 -2.45
CA LEU A 28 11.76 12.21 -3.79
C LEU A 28 11.48 13.25 -4.90
N GLN A 29 10.95 14.44 -4.57
CA GLN A 29 10.59 15.48 -5.54
C GLN A 29 9.68 14.99 -6.69
N LEU A 30 8.84 13.99 -6.42
CA LEU A 30 7.97 13.36 -7.42
C LEU A 30 6.58 14.04 -7.50
N PRO A 31 5.92 14.02 -8.68
CA PRO A 31 4.57 14.54 -8.83
C PRO A 31 3.56 13.70 -8.05
N ARG A 32 2.60 14.33 -7.36
CA ARG A 32 1.64 13.70 -6.42
C ARG A 32 1.03 12.35 -6.85
N PRO A 33 0.68 12.10 -8.14
CA PRO A 33 0.20 10.80 -8.58
C PRO A 33 1.15 9.63 -8.29
N ALA A 34 2.44 9.90 -8.09
CA ALA A 34 3.45 8.90 -7.78
C ALA A 34 3.36 8.34 -6.35
N LEU A 35 2.60 8.97 -5.44
CA LEU A 35 2.54 8.56 -4.03
C LEU A 35 2.10 7.10 -3.86
N HIS A 36 1.15 6.63 -4.66
CA HIS A 36 0.73 5.23 -4.63
C HIS A 36 1.81 4.29 -5.14
N ASN A 37 2.52 4.65 -6.20
CA ASN A 37 3.62 3.86 -6.73
C ASN A 37 4.77 3.75 -5.72
N VAL A 38 5.13 4.87 -5.07
CA VAL A 38 6.11 4.88 -3.98
C VAL A 38 5.68 3.97 -2.84
N THR A 39 4.40 4.00 -2.45
CA THR A 39 3.91 3.13 -1.38
C THR A 39 3.97 1.65 -1.78
N ILE A 40 3.59 1.31 -3.02
CA ILE A 40 3.69 -0.05 -3.56
C ILE A 40 5.14 -0.54 -3.56
N GLU A 41 6.07 0.32 -3.98
CA GLU A 41 7.50 0.02 -3.98
C GLU A 41 8.02 -0.22 -2.57
N LEU A 42 7.68 0.65 -1.60
CA LEU A 42 8.05 0.45 -0.20
C LEU A 42 7.49 -0.86 0.37
N VAL A 43 6.22 -1.18 0.11
CA VAL A 43 5.63 -2.46 0.54
C VAL A 43 6.37 -3.63 -0.11
N SER A 44 6.68 -3.55 -1.41
CA SER A 44 7.42 -4.59 -2.11
C SER A 44 8.83 -4.79 -1.58
N THR A 45 9.50 -3.71 -1.18
CA THR A 45 10.88 -3.75 -0.68
C THR A 45 10.94 -4.28 0.77
N TYR A 46 10.09 -3.74 1.65
CA TYR A 46 10.21 -3.96 3.10
C TYR A 46 9.20 -4.97 3.66
N ILE A 47 8.09 -5.22 2.98
CA ILE A 47 7.03 -6.16 3.43
C ILE A 47 6.64 -7.11 2.29
N LYS A 48 7.66 -7.79 1.72
CA LYS A 48 7.55 -8.68 0.55
C LYS A 48 6.35 -9.63 0.60
N HIS A 49 6.08 -10.21 1.76
CA HIS A 49 5.00 -11.19 1.96
C HIS A 49 3.59 -10.65 1.64
N ILE A 50 3.35 -9.34 1.75
CA ILE A 50 2.03 -8.74 1.44
C ILE A 50 2.01 -7.92 0.15
N SER A 51 3.13 -7.87 -0.57
CA SER A 51 3.31 -7.06 -1.79
C SER A 51 2.24 -7.34 -2.84
N SER A 52 2.03 -8.62 -3.15
CA SER A 52 1.04 -9.06 -4.14
C SER A 52 -0.39 -8.70 -3.71
N PHE A 53 -0.75 -8.90 -2.44
CA PHE A 53 -2.07 -8.55 -1.91
C PHE A 53 -2.31 -7.04 -1.94
N TYR A 54 -1.31 -6.24 -1.56
CA TYR A 54 -1.40 -4.78 -1.57
C TYR A 54 -1.56 -4.26 -3.00
N ARG A 55 -0.75 -4.78 -3.93
CA ARG A 55 -0.82 -4.42 -5.35
C ARG A 55 -2.18 -4.76 -5.94
N TRP A 56 -2.66 -5.98 -5.69
CA TRP A 56 -3.96 -6.44 -6.17
C TRP A 56 -5.09 -5.52 -5.66
N LEU A 57 -5.11 -5.19 -4.36
CA LEU A 57 -6.13 -4.28 -3.81
C LEU A 57 -6.09 -2.89 -4.45
N TYR A 58 -4.88 -2.36 -4.69
CA TYR A 58 -4.72 -1.08 -5.35
C TYR A 58 -5.27 -1.10 -6.78
N ASP A 59 -4.85 -2.07 -7.58
CA ASP A 59 -5.26 -2.18 -8.99
C ASP A 59 -6.77 -2.44 -9.10
N THR A 60 -7.30 -3.36 -8.29
CA THR A 60 -8.73 -3.68 -8.25
C THR A 60 -9.56 -2.46 -7.85
N CYS A 61 -9.16 -1.71 -6.82
CA CYS A 61 -9.86 -0.49 -6.40
C CYS A 61 -9.83 0.59 -7.49
N ARG A 62 -8.67 0.76 -8.15
CA ARG A 62 -8.51 1.69 -9.27
C ARG A 62 -9.45 1.34 -10.42
N THR A 63 -9.54 0.08 -10.79
CA THR A 63 -10.44 -0.40 -11.85
C THR A 63 -11.91 -0.29 -11.45
N ALA A 64 -12.26 -0.70 -10.22
CA ALA A 64 -13.63 -0.67 -9.71
C ALA A 64 -14.24 0.75 -9.72
N ARG A 65 -13.43 1.79 -9.54
CA ARG A 65 -13.86 3.19 -9.65
C ARG A 65 -14.54 3.50 -10.99
N TYR A 66 -14.06 2.92 -12.09
CA TYR A 66 -14.63 3.12 -13.43
C TYR A 66 -15.95 2.38 -13.65
N HIS A 67 -16.30 1.48 -12.73
CA HIS A 67 -17.54 0.71 -12.74
C HIS A 67 -18.45 1.07 -11.55
N ASN A 68 -18.29 2.27 -10.98
CA ASN A 68 -19.04 2.73 -9.80
C ASN A 68 -19.01 1.73 -8.63
N TYR A 69 -17.87 1.05 -8.44
CA TYR A 69 -17.65 0.03 -7.41
C TYR A 69 -18.60 -1.18 -7.48
N LYS A 70 -19.29 -1.38 -8.61
CA LYS A 70 -20.01 -2.62 -8.89
C LYS A 70 -19.00 -3.70 -9.25
N VAL A 71 -18.66 -4.54 -8.29
CA VAL A 71 -17.76 -5.68 -8.45
C VAL A 71 -18.53 -6.98 -8.21
N ASP A 72 -18.07 -8.07 -8.81
CA ASP A 72 -18.63 -9.39 -8.56
C ASP A 72 -18.27 -9.89 -7.14
N ASP A 73 -18.99 -10.93 -6.70
CA ASP A 73 -18.85 -11.53 -5.38
C ASP A 73 -17.44 -12.14 -5.14
N GLN A 74 -16.81 -12.70 -6.19
CA GLN A 74 -15.48 -13.27 -6.09
C GLN A 74 -14.42 -12.18 -5.84
N THR A 75 -14.52 -11.05 -6.54
CA THR A 75 -13.69 -9.88 -6.35
C THR A 75 -13.85 -9.32 -4.94
N ALA A 76 -15.08 -9.22 -4.43
CA ALA A 76 -15.34 -8.78 -3.06
C ALA A 76 -14.71 -9.72 -2.02
N LYS A 77 -14.88 -11.03 -2.18
CA LYS A 77 -14.27 -12.05 -1.30
C LYS A 77 -12.73 -11.98 -1.32
N MET A 78 -12.14 -11.83 -2.50
CA MET A 78 -10.69 -11.70 -2.64
C MET A 78 -10.18 -10.41 -1.99
N ALA A 79 -10.91 -9.30 -2.10
CA ALA A 79 -10.55 -8.06 -1.43
C ALA A 79 -10.51 -8.21 0.10
N ILE A 80 -11.49 -8.89 0.68
CA ILE A 80 -11.53 -9.21 2.12
C ILE A 80 -10.32 -10.06 2.51
N LEU A 81 -10.00 -11.11 1.72
CA LEU A 81 -8.85 -11.98 1.97
C LEU A 81 -7.53 -11.20 1.92
N CYS A 82 -7.32 -10.36 0.91
CA CYS A 82 -6.15 -9.50 0.80
C CYS A 82 -6.04 -8.55 2.00
N LEU A 83 -7.15 -7.91 2.39
CA LEU A 83 -7.18 -6.97 3.51
C LEU A 83 -6.83 -7.66 4.83
N ASN A 84 -7.35 -8.87 5.07
CA ASN A 84 -7.06 -9.65 6.26
C ASN A 84 -5.59 -10.07 6.33
N ASN A 85 -4.99 -10.49 5.22
CA ASN A 85 -3.56 -10.80 5.15
C ASN A 85 -2.69 -9.58 5.49
N ILE A 86 -3.01 -8.42 4.92
CA ILE A 86 -2.30 -7.16 5.23
C ILE A 86 -2.47 -6.80 6.71
N LYS A 87 -3.70 -6.86 7.23
CA LYS A 87 -4.01 -6.55 8.63
C LYS A 87 -3.22 -7.44 9.58
N ASN A 88 -3.17 -8.74 9.32
CA ASN A 88 -2.47 -9.72 10.15
C ASN A 88 -0.96 -9.48 10.22
N VAL A 89 -0.35 -8.98 9.13
CA VAL A 89 1.09 -8.68 9.10
C VAL A 89 1.41 -7.32 9.72
N CYS A 90 0.50 -6.34 9.60
CA CYS A 90 0.76 -4.98 10.05
C CYS A 90 0.32 -4.68 11.50
N ILE A 91 -0.68 -5.39 12.04
CA ILE A 91 -1.19 -5.15 13.41
C ILE A 91 -0.58 -6.10 14.45
N LYS A 92 -0.05 -7.26 14.03
CA LYS A 92 0.81 -8.09 14.88
C LYS A 92 2.21 -7.49 14.99
#